data_AF-A0A3A6NH23-F1
#
_entry.id   AF-A0A3A6NH23-F1
#
_cell.length_a   1.000
_cell.length_b   1.000
_cell.length_c   1.000
_cell.angle_alpha   90.00
_cell.angle_beta   90.00
_cell.angle_gamma   90.00
#
_symmetry.space_group_name_H-M   'P 1'
#
loop_
_entity.id
_entity.type
_entity.pdbx_description
1 polymer ?
#
loop_
_entity_poly.entity_id
_entity_poly.type
_entity_poly.pdbx_seq_one_letter_code
_entity_poly.pdbx_strand_id
1 'polypeptide(L)'
;MQYFFDFVLGSVSYFILTYFVYSIFGYKKKIAYGLLGIIFLSTVYQFIRLIPLTDNTSLLILVGVIEIGPVFFAYLIFSSLTGGIPLIKIKRKTRLKNLSTAVITKRSKVQTSYMVFAGGLIVGLLGYFLIADVMRYVVVILSAAFIVLGIILWIEQSKIIFERIVLFIGREKEHIYIFEVNKALSIDIPDFFKNENYIVDRIGEAIILNDQKQKSIDYLYWVATSDKIDVKDMPLIKIENLPYQEDLNRYEKYHIKRIWFQENRMGHAEYSKEKIIK
;
A
#
# COMPACT_ATOMS: atom_id res chain seq x y z
N MET A 1 9.44 13.58 -33.18
CA MET A 1 9.56 14.78 -32.31
C MET A 1 8.29 15.64 -32.32
N GLN A 2 7.79 16.06 -33.48
CA GLN A 2 6.57 16.88 -33.56
C GLN A 2 5.36 16.27 -32.84
N TYR A 3 5.01 15.02 -33.15
CA TYR A 3 3.90 14.30 -32.48
C TYR A 3 4.01 14.22 -30.96
N PHE A 4 5.23 14.18 -30.42
CA PHE A 4 5.45 14.17 -28.98
C PHE A 4 5.17 15.56 -28.38
N PHE A 5 5.63 16.62 -29.03
CA PHE A 5 5.30 17.99 -28.61
C PHE A 5 3.79 18.25 -28.68
N ASP A 6 3.14 17.82 -29.74
CA ASP A 6 1.69 17.95 -29.91
C ASP A 6 0.94 17.20 -28.80
N PHE A 7 1.39 15.99 -28.48
CA PHE A 7 0.83 15.20 -27.38
C PHE A 7 0.97 15.92 -26.03
N VAL A 8 2.16 16.42 -25.71
CA VAL A 8 2.43 17.09 -24.43
C VAL A 8 1.65 18.39 -24.33
N LEU A 9 1.68 19.22 -25.38
CA LEU A 9 0.93 20.48 -25.44
C LEU A 9 -0.57 20.25 -25.34
N GLY A 10 -1.11 19.24 -26.03
CA GLY A 10 -2.51 18.85 -25.92
C GLY A 10 -2.85 18.45 -24.48
N SER A 11 -2.02 17.62 -23.85
CA SER A 11 -2.23 17.15 -22.48
C SER A 11 -2.25 18.30 -21.47
N VAL A 12 -1.28 19.22 -21.58
CA VAL A 12 -1.18 20.41 -20.72
C VAL A 12 -2.36 21.34 -20.96
N SER A 13 -2.78 21.53 -22.20
CA SER A 13 -3.92 22.41 -22.55
C SER A 13 -5.23 21.87 -21.98
N TYR A 14 -5.54 20.59 -22.17
CA TYR A 14 -6.74 19.97 -21.59
C TYR A 14 -6.71 19.99 -20.06
N PHE A 15 -5.53 19.80 -19.45
CA PHE A 15 -5.35 19.90 -18.01
C PHE A 15 -5.64 21.32 -17.50
N ILE A 16 -5.04 22.35 -18.11
CA ILE A 16 -5.25 23.76 -17.72
C ILE A 16 -6.72 24.14 -17.85
N LEU A 17 -7.37 23.78 -18.95
CA LEU A 17 -8.80 24.03 -19.17
C LEU A 17 -9.65 23.38 -18.08
N THR A 18 -9.38 22.12 -17.78
CA THR A 18 -10.11 21.37 -16.74
C THR A 18 -9.88 21.98 -15.36
N TYR A 19 -8.64 22.37 -15.06
CA TYR A 19 -8.29 23.00 -13.79
C TYR A 19 -8.93 24.38 -13.62
N PHE A 20 -9.02 25.15 -14.70
CA PHE A 20 -9.71 26.43 -14.73
C PHE A 20 -11.21 26.28 -14.42
N VAL A 21 -11.88 25.34 -15.09
CA VAL A 21 -13.29 25.02 -14.81
C VAL A 21 -13.46 24.51 -13.38
N TYR A 22 -12.58 23.64 -12.92
CA TYR A 22 -12.56 23.17 -11.54
C TYR A 22 -12.49 24.32 -10.53
N SER A 23 -11.65 25.33 -10.79
CA SER A 23 -11.48 26.51 -9.94
C SER A 23 -12.72 27.40 -9.94
N ILE A 24 -13.29 27.72 -11.11
CA ILE A 24 -14.49 28.58 -11.23
C ILE A 24 -15.69 27.98 -10.48
N PHE A 25 -15.88 26.67 -10.57
CA PHE A 25 -17.02 25.99 -9.94
C PHE A 25 -16.80 25.66 -8.45
N GLY A 26 -15.85 26.33 -7.79
CA GLY A 26 -15.62 26.20 -6.35
C GLY A 26 -15.06 24.83 -5.95
N TYR A 27 -14.09 24.32 -6.72
CA TYR A 27 -13.40 23.06 -6.44
C TYR A 27 -14.33 21.83 -6.44
N LYS A 28 -15.44 21.89 -7.19
CA LYS A 28 -16.36 20.78 -7.39
C LYS A 28 -15.82 19.79 -8.42
N LYS A 29 -15.05 18.80 -7.95
CA LYS A 29 -14.41 17.76 -8.78
C LYS A 29 -15.34 17.13 -9.82
N LYS A 30 -16.60 16.86 -9.47
CA LYS A 30 -17.58 16.21 -10.36
C LYS A 30 -17.77 16.96 -11.69
N ILE A 31 -17.76 18.30 -11.66
CA ILE A 31 -17.98 19.14 -12.83
C ILE A 31 -16.76 19.06 -13.76
N ALA A 32 -15.56 19.12 -13.18
CA ALA A 32 -14.31 19.00 -13.93
C ALA A 32 -14.14 17.62 -14.57
N TYR A 33 -14.47 16.54 -13.86
CA TYR A 33 -14.50 15.19 -14.44
C TYR A 33 -15.60 15.03 -15.49
N GLY A 34 -16.75 15.68 -15.31
CA GLY A 34 -17.80 15.71 -16.33
C GLY A 34 -17.32 16.34 -17.63
N LEU A 35 -16.61 17.48 -17.54
CA LEU A 35 -16.00 18.14 -18.70
C LEU A 35 -14.96 17.24 -19.39
N LEU A 36 -14.00 16.69 -18.63
CA LEU A 36 -13.02 15.76 -19.18
C LEU A 36 -13.69 14.55 -19.84
N GLY A 37 -14.75 14.02 -19.24
CA GLY A 37 -15.53 12.92 -19.80
C GLY A 37 -16.18 13.29 -21.14
N ILE A 38 -16.77 14.48 -21.26
CA ILE A 38 -17.36 14.97 -22.51
C ILE A 38 -16.28 15.13 -23.59
N ILE A 39 -15.15 15.76 -23.26
CA ILE A 39 -14.03 15.95 -24.18
C ILE A 39 -13.49 14.59 -24.64
N PHE A 40 -13.31 13.65 -23.71
CA PHE A 40 -12.84 12.30 -24.00
C PHE A 40 -13.80 11.55 -24.92
N LEU A 41 -15.11 11.60 -24.66
CA LEU A 41 -16.11 10.99 -25.53
C LEU A 41 -16.10 11.63 -26.93
N SER A 42 -15.88 12.94 -27.01
CA SER A 42 -15.76 13.65 -28.29
C SER A 42 -14.55 13.19 -29.09
N THR A 43 -13.37 13.05 -28.47
CA THR A 43 -12.16 12.58 -29.17
C THR A 43 -12.25 11.11 -29.54
N VAL A 44 -12.81 10.27 -28.67
CA VAL A 44 -13.10 8.86 -28.99
C VAL A 44 -14.09 8.73 -30.14
N TYR A 45 -15.13 9.56 -30.20
CA TYR A 45 -16.08 9.55 -31.32
C TYR A 45 -15.40 9.91 -32.64
N GLN A 46 -14.55 10.95 -32.66
CA GLN A 46 -13.79 11.30 -33.86
C GLN A 46 -12.83 10.19 -34.28
N PHE A 47 -12.15 9.56 -33.32
CA PHE A 47 -11.29 8.42 -33.58
C PHE A 47 -12.04 7.23 -34.19
N ILE A 48 -13.21 6.87 -33.65
CA ILE A 48 -14.04 5.78 -34.16
C ILE A 48 -14.47 6.02 -35.61
N ARG A 49 -14.75 7.28 -35.98
CA ARG A 49 -15.08 7.63 -37.37
C ARG A 49 -13.92 7.41 -38.36
N LEU A 50 -12.68 7.38 -37.88
CA LEU A 50 -11.49 7.16 -38.70
C LEU A 50 -11.20 5.67 -38.93
N ILE A 51 -11.74 4.77 -38.10
CA ILE A 51 -11.57 3.32 -38.21
C ILE A 51 -11.95 2.77 -39.60
N PRO A 52 -13.12 3.09 -40.19
CA PRO A 52 -13.50 2.56 -41.50
C PRO A 52 -12.73 3.19 -42.68
N LEU A 53 -11.90 4.22 -42.44
CA LEU A 53 -11.22 4.97 -43.50
C LEU A 53 -9.78 4.49 -43.76
N THR A 54 -9.26 3.58 -42.94
CA THR A 54 -7.88 3.08 -43.07
C THR A 54 -7.76 1.64 -42.59
N ASP A 55 -7.21 0.77 -43.44
CA ASP A 55 -6.89 -0.62 -43.08
C ASP A 55 -5.54 -0.74 -42.35
N ASN A 56 -4.77 0.35 -42.28
CA ASN A 56 -3.47 0.35 -41.62
C ASN A 56 -3.61 0.47 -40.10
N THR A 57 -3.44 -0.65 -39.40
CA THR A 57 -3.52 -0.75 -37.93
C THR A 57 -2.48 0.09 -37.22
N SER A 58 -1.27 0.24 -37.76
CA SER A 58 -0.22 1.08 -37.17
C SER A 58 -0.62 2.57 -37.18
N LEU A 59 -1.28 3.01 -38.24
CA LEU A 59 -1.79 4.38 -38.35
C LEU A 59 -2.95 4.62 -37.38
N LEU A 60 -3.85 3.64 -37.20
CA LEU A 60 -4.91 3.71 -36.20
C LEU A 60 -4.37 3.82 -34.77
N ILE A 61 -3.33 3.04 -34.43
CA ILE A 61 -2.70 3.13 -33.12
C ILE A 61 -2.08 4.51 -32.91
N LEU A 62 -1.34 5.01 -33.90
CA LEU A 62 -0.70 6.33 -33.82
C LEU A 62 -1.73 7.46 -33.63
N VAL A 63 -2.79 7.47 -34.44
CA VAL A 63 -3.87 8.46 -34.34
C VAL A 63 -4.59 8.34 -33.00
N GLY A 64 -4.86 7.13 -32.52
CA GLY A 64 -5.48 6.92 -31.20
C GLY A 64 -4.63 7.48 -30.07
N VAL A 65 -3.31 7.27 -30.12
CA VAL A 65 -2.38 7.81 -29.12
C VAL A 65 -2.32 9.34 -29.17
N ILE A 66 -2.36 9.94 -30.36
CA ILE A 66 -2.27 11.41 -30.52
C ILE A 66 -3.59 12.12 -30.20
N GLU A 67 -4.74 11.54 -30.56
CA GLU A 67 -6.05 12.19 -30.41
C GLU A 67 -6.69 11.91 -29.04
N ILE A 68 -6.66 10.65 -28.59
CA ILE A 68 -7.30 10.23 -27.33
C ILE A 68 -6.32 10.37 -26.17
N GLY A 69 -5.06 10.03 -26.41
CA GLY A 69 -4.03 9.95 -25.38
C GLY A 69 -3.83 11.24 -24.59
N PRO A 70 -3.81 12.45 -25.19
CA PRO A 70 -3.64 13.69 -24.44
C PRO A 70 -4.77 13.97 -23.45
N VAL A 71 -6.01 13.67 -23.82
CA VAL A 71 -7.18 13.85 -22.94
C VAL A 71 -7.11 12.85 -21.78
N PHE A 72 -6.74 11.61 -22.06
CA PHE A 72 -6.54 10.59 -21.03
C PHE A 72 -5.40 10.96 -20.08
N PHE A 73 -4.30 11.49 -20.61
CA PHE A 73 -3.16 11.92 -19.80
C PHE A 73 -3.49 13.14 -18.95
N ALA A 74 -4.21 14.13 -19.50
CA ALA A 74 -4.74 15.26 -18.76
C ALA A 74 -5.65 14.81 -17.60
N TYR A 75 -6.48 13.79 -17.84
CA TYR A 75 -7.30 13.16 -16.81
C TYR A 75 -6.46 12.53 -15.69
N LEU A 76 -5.37 11.82 -16.02
CA LEU A 76 -4.47 11.24 -15.01
C LEU A 76 -3.79 12.32 -14.16
N ILE A 77 -3.27 13.38 -14.80
CA ILE A 77 -2.65 14.52 -14.10
C ILE A 77 -3.68 15.18 -13.17
N PHE A 78 -4.87 15.48 -13.68
CA PHE A 78 -5.94 16.10 -12.91
C PHE A 78 -6.36 15.22 -11.73
N SER A 79 -6.44 13.91 -11.92
CA SER A 79 -6.78 12.94 -10.87
C SER A 79 -5.72 12.85 -9.79
N SER A 80 -4.44 12.86 -10.18
CA SER A 80 -3.31 12.89 -9.24
C SER A 80 -3.34 14.14 -8.36
N LEU A 81 -3.54 15.32 -8.96
CA LEU A 81 -3.50 16.61 -8.25
C LEU A 81 -4.75 16.86 -7.40
N THR A 82 -5.91 16.39 -7.82
CA THR A 82 -7.16 16.62 -7.08
C THR A 82 -7.49 15.51 -6.09
N GLY A 83 -6.66 14.47 -5.95
CA GLY A 83 -6.89 13.39 -4.99
C GLY A 83 -7.96 12.38 -5.42
N GLY A 84 -7.98 12.05 -6.71
CA GLY A 84 -8.77 10.98 -7.30
C GLY A 84 -10.20 11.35 -7.69
N ILE A 85 -10.81 10.47 -8.50
CA ILE A 85 -12.21 10.59 -8.93
C ILE A 85 -13.10 10.61 -7.67
N PRO A 86 -14.01 11.59 -7.52
CA PRO A 86 -15.07 11.53 -6.53
C PRO A 86 -16.04 10.42 -6.96
N LEU A 87 -15.67 9.16 -6.69
CA LEU A 87 -16.59 8.03 -6.81
C LEU A 87 -17.88 8.41 -6.08
N ILE A 88 -19.02 8.16 -6.74
CA ILE A 88 -20.33 8.33 -6.14
C ILE A 88 -20.28 7.53 -4.84
N LYS A 89 -20.23 8.24 -3.70
CA LYS A 89 -20.28 7.61 -2.38
C LYS A 89 -21.66 6.99 -2.26
N ILE A 90 -21.79 5.75 -2.73
CA ILE A 90 -22.90 4.88 -2.34
C ILE A 90 -22.83 4.88 -0.82
N LYS A 91 -23.84 5.46 -0.16
CA LYS A 91 -23.97 5.47 1.30
C LYS A 91 -24.22 4.03 1.74
N ARG A 92 -23.20 3.18 1.68
CA ARG A 92 -23.13 1.96 2.49
C ARG A 92 -23.12 2.45 3.93
N LYS A 93 -24.07 1.96 4.73
CA LYS A 93 -24.00 2.07 6.19
C LYS A 93 -22.59 1.67 6.60
N THR A 94 -21.78 2.64 6.98
CA THR A 94 -20.45 2.42 7.52
C THR A 94 -20.66 1.69 8.83
N ARG A 95 -20.50 0.37 8.82
CA ARG A 95 -19.96 -0.29 10.00
C ARG A 95 -18.68 0.48 10.34
N LEU A 96 -18.48 0.78 11.64
CA LEU A 96 -17.24 1.38 12.14
C LEU A 96 -16.07 0.75 11.39
N LYS A 97 -15.16 1.61 10.90
CA LYS A 97 -14.02 1.22 10.07
C LYS A 97 -13.18 0.26 10.90
N ASN A 98 -13.51 -1.04 10.86
CA ASN A 98 -12.79 -2.07 11.61
C ASN A 98 -11.32 -1.87 11.27
N LEU A 99 -10.54 -1.51 12.28
CA LEU A 99 -9.09 -1.52 12.16
C LEU A 99 -8.76 -2.95 11.74
N SER A 100 -8.16 -3.09 10.56
CA SER A 100 -7.73 -4.41 10.07
C SER A 100 -6.87 -5.05 11.16
N THR A 101 -7.38 -6.11 11.77
CA THR A 101 -6.64 -6.97 12.70
C THR A 101 -5.67 -7.88 11.94
N ALA A 102 -5.78 -7.93 10.60
CA ALA A 102 -4.86 -8.68 9.76
C ALA A 102 -3.43 -8.15 9.91
N VAL A 103 -2.50 -9.02 10.29
CA VAL A 103 -1.07 -8.77 10.27
C VAL A 103 -0.54 -9.11 8.87
N ILE A 104 0.00 -8.11 8.17
CA ILE A 104 0.73 -8.33 6.90
C ILE A 104 2.15 -8.79 7.24
N THR A 105 2.46 -10.04 6.92
CA THR A 105 3.72 -10.69 7.30
C THR A 105 4.88 -10.28 6.39
N LYS A 106 6.10 -10.56 6.84
CA LYS A 106 7.34 -10.52 6.07
C LYS A 106 7.19 -11.22 4.73
N ARG A 107 6.52 -12.39 4.68
CA ARG A 107 6.37 -13.17 3.45
C ARG A 107 5.60 -12.39 2.39
N SER A 108 4.51 -11.70 2.75
CA SER A 108 3.78 -10.84 1.82
C SER A 108 4.63 -9.68 1.31
N LYS A 109 5.40 -9.03 2.20
CA LYS A 109 6.30 -7.93 1.83
C LYS A 109 7.43 -8.41 0.91
N VAL A 110 8.00 -9.58 1.16
CA VAL A 110 9.00 -10.23 0.30
C VAL A 110 8.40 -10.55 -1.07
N GLN A 111 7.20 -11.12 -1.14
CA GLN A 111 6.53 -11.34 -2.43
C GLN A 111 6.30 -10.04 -3.20
N THR A 112 5.89 -8.98 -2.51
CA THR A 112 5.74 -7.65 -3.12
C THR A 112 7.08 -7.15 -3.67
N SER A 113 8.18 -7.33 -2.93
CA SER A 113 9.52 -6.97 -3.41
C SER A 113 9.91 -7.73 -4.68
N TYR A 114 9.60 -9.04 -4.76
CA TYR A 114 9.83 -9.84 -5.96
C TYR A 114 8.95 -9.43 -7.13
N MET A 115 7.68 -9.08 -6.90
CA MET A 115 6.79 -8.58 -7.96
C MET A 115 7.28 -7.26 -8.52
N VAL A 116 7.72 -6.33 -7.66
CA VAL A 116 8.29 -5.04 -8.09
C VAL A 116 9.57 -5.25 -8.90
N PHE A 117 10.47 -6.12 -8.42
CA PHE A 117 11.71 -6.45 -9.11
C PHE A 117 11.48 -7.12 -10.47
N ALA A 118 10.67 -8.18 -10.51
CA ALA A 118 10.35 -8.92 -11.72
C ALA A 118 9.56 -8.08 -12.72
N GLY A 119 8.61 -7.28 -12.24
CA GLY A 119 7.86 -6.32 -13.05
C GLY A 119 8.79 -5.28 -13.69
N GLY A 120 9.75 -4.76 -12.94
CA GLY A 120 10.82 -3.91 -13.46
C GLY A 120 11.58 -4.61 -14.59
N LEU A 121 12.14 -5.80 -14.35
CA LEU A 121 12.87 -6.55 -15.38
C LEU A 121 12.05 -6.80 -16.66
N ILE A 122 10.80 -7.23 -16.53
CA ILE A 122 9.92 -7.50 -17.68
C ILE A 122 9.66 -6.21 -18.46
N VAL A 123 9.30 -5.12 -17.77
CA VAL A 123 9.04 -3.83 -18.42
C VAL A 123 10.31 -3.27 -19.08
N GLY A 124 11.47 -3.40 -18.45
CA GLY A 124 12.75 -2.99 -19.02
C GLY A 124 13.11 -3.77 -20.28
N LEU A 125 12.95 -5.09 -20.25
CA LEU A 125 13.24 -5.96 -21.40
C LEU A 125 12.28 -5.70 -22.55
N LEU A 126 10.97 -5.66 -22.28
CA LEU A 126 9.96 -5.32 -23.28
C LEU A 126 10.15 -3.90 -23.82
N GLY A 127 10.44 -2.94 -22.94
CA GLY A 127 10.69 -1.55 -23.32
C GLY A 127 11.92 -1.40 -24.21
N TYR A 128 12.98 -2.18 -23.96
CA TYR A 128 14.18 -2.16 -24.79
C TYR A 128 13.94 -2.67 -26.21
N PHE A 129 13.20 -3.78 -26.36
CA PHE A 129 12.96 -4.40 -27.67
C PHE A 129 11.79 -3.79 -28.45
N LEU A 130 10.73 -3.34 -27.78
CA LEU A 130 9.47 -2.93 -28.42
C LEU A 130 9.34 -1.41 -28.64
N ILE A 131 10.06 -0.59 -27.86
CA ILE A 131 9.92 0.88 -27.91
C ILE A 131 11.11 1.47 -28.67
N ALA A 132 10.84 2.43 -29.57
CA ALA A 132 11.86 3.12 -30.36
C ALA A 132 12.32 4.43 -29.70
N ASP A 133 13.50 4.88 -30.12
CA ASP A 133 14.03 6.23 -29.86
C ASP A 133 14.12 6.61 -28.38
N VAL A 134 13.89 7.89 -28.08
CA VAL A 134 14.02 8.50 -26.74
C VAL A 134 13.13 7.79 -25.71
N MET A 135 11.95 7.32 -26.11
CA MET A 135 11.03 6.63 -25.22
C MET A 135 11.59 5.31 -24.68
N ARG A 136 12.46 4.64 -25.44
CA ARG A 136 13.19 3.44 -24.97
C ARG A 136 14.00 3.76 -23.72
N TYR A 137 14.77 4.84 -23.76
CA TYR A 137 15.65 5.23 -22.66
C TYR A 137 14.85 5.62 -21.42
N VAL A 138 13.73 6.34 -21.59
CA VAL A 138 12.84 6.70 -20.48
C VAL A 138 12.28 5.45 -19.79
N VAL A 139 11.78 4.48 -20.56
CA VAL A 139 11.22 3.23 -20.00
C VAL A 139 12.29 2.38 -19.34
N VAL A 140 13.50 2.31 -19.91
CA VAL A 140 14.63 1.58 -19.32
C VAL A 140 15.06 2.20 -17.98
N ILE A 141 15.14 3.54 -17.90
CA ILE A 141 15.49 4.24 -16.65
C ILE A 141 14.42 4.01 -15.58
N LEU A 142 13.14 4.12 -15.93
CA LEU A 142 12.04 3.87 -15.00
C LEU A 142 12.03 2.42 -14.50
N SER A 143 12.28 1.47 -15.41
CA SER A 143 12.47 0.06 -15.06
C SER A 143 13.63 -0.15 -14.08
N ALA A 144 14.77 0.49 -14.33
CA ALA A 144 15.93 0.42 -13.42
C ALA A 144 15.57 0.94 -12.02
N ALA A 145 14.78 2.01 -11.93
CA ALA A 145 14.31 2.52 -10.64
C ALA A 145 13.41 1.51 -9.90
N PHE A 146 12.50 0.80 -10.60
CA PHE A 146 11.70 -0.27 -9.99
C PHE A 146 12.56 -1.45 -9.52
N ILE A 147 13.56 -1.84 -10.29
CA ILE A 147 14.50 -2.91 -9.91
C ILE A 147 15.23 -2.52 -8.62
N VAL A 148 15.77 -1.29 -8.55
CA VAL A 148 16.46 -0.76 -7.36
C VAL A 148 15.50 -0.72 -6.16
N LEU A 149 14.27 -0.25 -6.35
CA LEU A 149 13.25 -0.24 -5.29
C LEU A 149 12.96 -1.66 -4.78
N GLY A 150 12.78 -2.63 -5.68
CA GLY A 150 12.56 -4.03 -5.33
C GLY A 150 13.70 -4.61 -4.48
N ILE A 151 14.95 -4.31 -4.84
CA ILE A 151 16.15 -4.72 -4.08
C ILE A 151 16.17 -4.08 -2.69
N ILE A 152 15.91 -2.77 -2.58
CA ILE A 152 15.88 -2.07 -1.30
C ILE A 152 14.82 -2.69 -0.37
N LEU A 153 13.60 -2.89 -0.88
CA LEU A 153 12.52 -3.53 -0.12
C LEU A 153 12.91 -4.93 0.34
N TRP A 154 13.55 -5.72 -0.53
CA TRP A 154 14.03 -7.06 -0.20
C TRP A 154 15.09 -7.04 0.92
N ILE A 155 16.10 -6.17 0.81
CA ILE A 155 17.15 -6.02 1.85
C ILE A 155 16.54 -5.64 3.20
N GLU A 156 15.56 -4.74 3.22
CA GLU A 156 14.88 -4.35 4.44
C GLU A 156 14.15 -5.53 5.10
N GLN A 157 13.48 -6.38 4.32
CA GLN A 157 12.77 -7.55 4.84
C GLN A 157 13.74 -8.66 5.27
N SER A 158 14.88 -8.82 4.59
CA SER A 158 15.90 -9.82 4.94
C SER A 158 16.52 -9.60 6.32
N LYS A 159 16.51 -8.37 6.83
CA LYS A 159 16.97 -8.04 8.19
C LYS A 159 16.02 -8.55 9.29
N ILE A 160 14.79 -8.93 8.96
CA ILE A 160 13.81 -9.43 9.93
C ILE A 160 14.08 -10.91 10.18
N ILE A 161 14.47 -11.29 11.40
CA ILE A 161 14.72 -12.69 11.77
C ILE A 161 13.39 -13.37 12.11
N PHE A 162 12.61 -12.75 13.00
CA PHE A 162 11.36 -13.30 13.52
C PHE A 162 10.23 -12.28 13.49
N GLU A 163 9.02 -12.77 13.23
CA GLU A 163 7.77 -12.05 13.41
C GLU A 163 6.89 -12.83 14.37
N ARG A 164 6.33 -12.15 15.36
CA ARG A 164 5.49 -12.77 16.38
C ARG A 164 4.24 -11.93 16.62
N ILE A 165 3.14 -12.60 16.95
CA ILE A 165 1.92 -11.97 17.42
C ILE A 165 1.88 -12.15 18.92
N VAL A 166 1.74 -11.05 19.65
CA VAL A 166 1.65 -11.03 21.12
C VAL A 166 0.23 -10.64 21.50
N LEU A 167 -0.46 -11.55 22.18
CA LEU A 167 -1.83 -11.36 22.64
C LEU A 167 -1.83 -11.15 24.15
N PHE A 168 -2.28 -9.98 24.59
CA PHE A 168 -2.59 -9.70 25.98
C PHE A 168 -4.06 -10.04 26.23
N ILE A 169 -4.33 -11.10 26.99
CA ILE A 169 -5.69 -11.58 27.27
C ILE A 169 -6.09 -11.18 28.69
N GLY A 170 -7.29 -10.60 28.81
CA GLY A 170 -7.90 -10.20 30.10
C GLY A 170 -8.07 -8.70 30.25
N ARG A 171 -8.86 -8.27 31.25
CA ARG A 171 -9.12 -6.83 31.51
C ARG A 171 -7.85 -6.10 31.97
N GLU A 172 -6.97 -6.78 32.69
CA GLU A 172 -5.73 -6.22 33.25
C GLU A 172 -4.45 -6.87 32.68
N LYS A 173 -4.50 -7.43 31.46
CA LYS A 173 -3.36 -8.13 30.82
C LYS A 173 -2.88 -9.36 31.62
N GLU A 174 -3.82 -10.10 32.20
CA GLU A 174 -3.55 -11.23 33.11
C GLU A 174 -2.69 -12.33 32.48
N HIS A 175 -2.82 -12.55 31.16
CA HIS A 175 -2.08 -13.58 30.45
C HIS A 175 -1.50 -13.06 29.14
N ILE A 176 -0.25 -13.43 28.86
CA ILE A 176 0.45 -13.09 27.63
C ILE A 176 0.66 -14.37 26.82
N TYR A 177 0.24 -14.34 25.56
CA TYR A 177 0.44 -15.44 24.62
C TYR A 177 1.21 -14.96 23.39
N ILE A 178 2.07 -15.83 22.88
CA ILE A 178 2.85 -15.60 21.67
C ILE A 178 2.45 -16.61 20.60
N PHE A 179 2.31 -16.13 19.38
CA PHE A 179 2.25 -16.96 18.17
C PHE A 179 3.40 -16.57 17.24
N GLU A 180 4.24 -17.54 16.88
CA GLU A 180 5.30 -17.33 15.89
C GLU A 180 4.74 -17.39 14.48
N VAL A 181 4.93 -16.31 13.72
CA VAL A 181 4.41 -16.19 12.37
C VAL A 181 5.26 -17.03 11.41
N ASN A 182 4.78 -18.25 11.15
CA ASN A 182 5.44 -19.17 10.23
C ASN A 182 4.74 -19.22 8.88
N LYS A 183 5.44 -18.77 7.82
CA LYS A 183 5.09 -18.94 6.40
C LYS A 183 3.73 -18.38 5.93
N ALA A 184 2.85 -17.86 6.78
CA ALA A 184 1.59 -17.26 6.36
C ALA A 184 1.80 -15.91 5.63
N LEU A 185 0.89 -15.54 4.72
CA LEU A 185 0.91 -14.23 4.03
C LEU A 185 0.23 -13.13 4.85
N SER A 186 -0.86 -13.51 5.52
CA SER A 186 -1.60 -12.71 6.47
C SER A 186 -2.11 -13.62 7.57
N ILE A 187 -2.27 -13.07 8.77
CA ILE A 187 -2.91 -13.76 9.89
C ILE A 187 -3.96 -12.83 10.45
N ASP A 188 -5.19 -13.33 10.57
CA ASP A 188 -6.29 -12.64 11.22
C ASP A 188 -6.39 -13.10 12.67
N ILE A 189 -6.32 -12.15 13.60
CA ILE A 189 -6.43 -12.45 15.03
C ILE A 189 -7.74 -13.17 15.40
N PRO A 190 -8.89 -12.87 14.77
CA PRO A 190 -10.12 -13.62 15.01
C PRO A 190 -10.01 -15.13 14.75
N ASP A 191 -9.12 -15.57 13.86
CA ASP A 191 -8.93 -16.99 13.55
C ASP A 191 -8.42 -17.79 14.75
N PHE A 192 -7.81 -17.10 15.74
CA PHE A 192 -7.39 -17.75 16.96
C PHE A 192 -8.57 -18.09 17.87
N PHE A 193 -9.72 -17.42 17.79
CA PHE A 193 -10.76 -17.54 18.82
C PHE A 193 -12.08 -18.07 18.25
N LYS A 194 -12.61 -19.14 18.85
CA LYS A 194 -13.87 -19.79 18.41
C LYS A 194 -15.16 -19.06 18.82
N ASN A 195 -15.13 -18.25 19.89
CA ASN A 195 -16.31 -17.56 20.45
C ASN A 195 -16.36 -16.10 20.05
N GLU A 196 -17.49 -15.53 19.65
CA GLU A 196 -17.57 -14.12 19.20
C GLU A 196 -17.52 -13.07 20.33
N ASN A 197 -17.54 -13.47 21.60
CA ASN A 197 -17.61 -12.59 22.77
C ASN A 197 -16.24 -12.02 23.20
N TYR A 198 -15.46 -11.48 22.26
CA TYR A 198 -14.22 -10.78 22.57
C TYR A 198 -14.05 -9.53 21.70
N ILE A 199 -13.27 -8.58 22.21
CA ILE A 199 -12.86 -7.38 21.47
C ILE A 199 -11.35 -7.47 21.26
N VAL A 200 -10.91 -7.41 20.00
CA VAL A 200 -9.49 -7.33 19.63
C VAL A 200 -9.15 -5.90 19.28
N ASP A 201 -8.29 -5.30 20.09
CA ASP A 201 -7.71 -4.00 19.83
C ASP A 201 -6.24 -4.15 19.47
N ARG A 202 -5.86 -3.61 18.30
CA ARG A 202 -4.45 -3.50 17.94
C ARG A 202 -3.80 -2.39 18.75
N ILE A 203 -2.78 -2.74 19.54
CA ILE A 203 -2.08 -1.79 20.41
C ILE A 203 -0.91 -1.14 19.67
N GLY A 204 -0.10 -1.93 18.96
CA GLY A 204 1.13 -1.40 18.37
C GLY A 204 2.05 -2.46 17.76
N GLU A 205 3.28 -2.03 17.47
CA GLU A 205 4.38 -2.89 17.01
C GLU A 205 5.64 -2.59 17.84
N ALA A 206 6.25 -3.61 18.42
CA ALA A 206 7.58 -3.53 19.02
C ALA A 206 8.61 -4.06 18.03
N ILE A 207 9.63 -3.26 17.71
CA ILE A 207 10.76 -3.65 16.86
C ILE A 207 11.99 -3.75 17.73
N ILE A 208 12.45 -4.97 17.97
CA ILE A 208 13.66 -5.24 18.75
C ILE A 208 14.83 -5.37 17.78
N LEU A 209 15.88 -4.58 18.01
CA LEU A 209 17.12 -4.60 17.24
C LEU A 209 18.20 -5.31 18.06
N ASN A 210 18.76 -6.38 17.50
CA ASN A 210 19.95 -7.03 18.06
C ASN A 210 21.22 -6.25 17.69
N ASP A 211 22.34 -6.50 18.37
CA ASP A 211 23.68 -5.97 18.09
C ASP A 211 24.09 -6.07 16.60
N GLN A 212 23.64 -7.12 15.91
CA GLN A 212 23.88 -7.31 14.47
C GLN A 212 22.96 -6.49 13.54
N LYS A 213 22.17 -5.53 14.08
CA LYS A 213 21.14 -4.75 13.37
C LYS A 213 20.03 -5.60 12.73
N GLN A 214 19.88 -6.83 13.18
CA GLN A 214 18.79 -7.70 12.82
C GLN A 214 17.54 -7.33 13.63
N LYS A 215 16.36 -7.55 13.06
CA LYS A 215 15.08 -7.09 13.59
C LYS A 215 14.21 -8.28 14.00
N SER A 216 13.63 -8.19 15.18
CA SER A 216 12.48 -9.00 15.60
C SER A 216 11.27 -8.09 15.74
N ILE A 217 10.14 -8.48 15.15
CA ILE A 217 8.91 -7.67 15.15
C ILE A 217 7.84 -8.40 15.94
N ASP A 218 7.35 -7.74 16.99
CA ASP A 218 6.22 -8.22 17.77
C ASP A 218 5.00 -7.34 17.49
N TYR A 219 3.94 -7.96 16.98
CA TYR A 219 2.64 -7.32 16.75
C TYR A 219 1.79 -7.43 18.01
N LEU A 220 1.47 -6.30 18.64
CA LEU A 220 0.83 -6.26 19.94
C LEU A 220 -0.68 -6.09 19.82
N TYR A 221 -1.44 -7.00 20.42
CA TYR A 221 -2.89 -6.97 20.47
C TYR A 221 -3.41 -7.14 21.89
N TRP A 222 -4.44 -6.35 22.22
CA TRP A 222 -5.24 -6.55 23.41
C TRP A 222 -6.50 -7.32 23.04
N VAL A 223 -6.77 -8.39 23.77
CA VAL A 223 -8.01 -9.15 23.68
C VAL A 223 -8.78 -9.00 24.98
N ALA A 224 -9.83 -8.19 24.95
CA ALA A 224 -10.75 -8.04 26.06
C ALA A 224 -11.85 -9.09 25.96
N THR A 225 -11.97 -9.95 26.97
CA THR A 225 -12.96 -11.03 27.06
C THR A 225 -13.64 -11.02 28.44
N SER A 226 -14.93 -11.33 28.49
CA SER A 226 -15.63 -11.63 29.76
C SER A 226 -15.52 -13.11 30.14
N ASP A 227 -15.31 -13.98 29.16
CA ASP A 227 -15.28 -15.43 29.34
C ASP A 227 -13.83 -15.94 29.45
N LYS A 228 -13.64 -17.06 30.16
CA LYS A 228 -12.36 -17.79 30.15
C LYS A 228 -12.14 -18.34 28.74
N ILE A 229 -11.17 -17.78 28.02
CA ILE A 229 -10.78 -18.28 26.70
C ILE A 229 -10.06 -19.61 26.90
N ASP A 230 -10.59 -20.67 26.29
CA ASP A 230 -9.87 -21.95 26.21
C ASP A 230 -8.84 -21.87 25.10
N VAL A 231 -7.57 -21.81 25.49
CA VAL A 231 -6.42 -21.64 24.57
C VAL A 231 -5.76 -23.00 24.25
N LYS A 232 -6.25 -24.12 24.83
CA LYS A 232 -5.56 -25.42 24.81
C LYS A 232 -5.36 -26.02 23.40
N ASP A 233 -6.25 -25.73 22.46
CA ASP A 233 -6.18 -26.25 21.09
C ASP A 233 -5.54 -25.26 20.10
N MET A 234 -5.04 -24.13 20.57
CA MET A 234 -4.49 -23.07 19.72
C MET A 234 -2.97 -23.17 19.67
N PRO A 235 -2.32 -22.78 18.56
CA PRO A 235 -0.86 -22.74 18.45
C PRO A 235 -0.23 -21.56 19.25
N LEU A 236 -0.83 -21.19 20.38
CA LEU A 236 -0.44 -20.07 21.22
C LEU A 236 0.39 -20.57 22.40
N ILE A 237 1.57 -19.98 22.60
CA ILE A 237 2.47 -20.31 23.70
C ILE A 237 2.27 -19.26 24.79
N LYS A 238 1.88 -19.69 26.00
CA LYS A 238 1.81 -18.81 27.16
C LYS A 238 3.22 -18.46 27.61
N ILE A 239 3.47 -17.19 27.85
CA ILE A 239 4.73 -16.69 28.41
C ILE A 239 4.46 -15.87 29.66
N GLU A 240 5.46 -15.79 30.54
CA GLU A 240 5.36 -14.98 31.76
C GLU A 240 5.79 -13.54 31.51
N ASN A 241 6.92 -13.35 30.82
CA ASN A 241 7.53 -12.03 30.65
C ASN A 241 7.95 -11.73 29.21
N LEU A 242 7.88 -10.44 28.85
CA LEU A 242 8.39 -9.90 27.59
C LEU A 242 9.67 -9.09 27.83
N PRO A 243 10.62 -9.05 26.87
CA PRO A 243 11.87 -8.28 27.02
C PRO A 243 11.69 -6.76 27.25
N TYR A 244 10.52 -6.21 26.88
CA TYR A 244 10.16 -4.78 26.96
C TYR A 244 8.92 -4.55 27.84
N GLN A 245 8.65 -5.46 28.78
CA GLN A 245 7.42 -5.44 29.60
C GLN A 245 7.26 -4.15 30.39
N GLU A 246 8.37 -3.58 30.89
CA GLU A 246 8.40 -2.33 31.65
C GLU A 246 7.91 -1.12 30.81
N ASP A 247 8.15 -1.14 29.50
CA ASP A 247 7.77 -0.09 28.56
C ASP A 247 6.38 -0.29 27.93
N LEU A 248 5.63 -1.32 28.35
CA LEU A 248 4.28 -1.57 27.83
C LEU A 248 3.28 -0.44 28.12
N ASN A 249 3.56 0.38 29.13
CA ASN A 249 2.78 1.57 29.48
C ASN A 249 2.86 2.68 28.40
N ARG A 250 3.89 2.67 27.55
CA ARG A 250 4.08 3.66 26.47
C ARG A 250 3.08 3.46 25.33
N TYR A 251 2.53 2.26 25.20
CA TYR A 251 1.50 1.97 24.23
C TYR A 251 0.14 2.42 24.77
N GLU A 252 -0.43 3.44 24.12
CA GLU A 252 -1.74 3.95 24.48
C GLU A 252 -2.85 3.11 23.84
N LYS A 253 -3.95 2.94 24.60
CA LYS A 253 -5.19 2.44 24.03
C LYS A 253 -5.62 3.44 22.94
N TYR A 254 -5.84 2.96 21.71
CA TYR A 254 -6.32 3.72 20.53
C TYR A 254 -5.28 4.47 19.67
N HIS A 255 -4.01 4.58 20.06
CA HIS A 255 -2.95 5.09 19.19
C HIS A 255 -2.01 3.96 18.80
N ILE A 256 -1.96 3.63 17.50
CA ILE A 256 -1.10 2.55 17.04
C ILE A 256 0.33 3.11 16.99
N LYS A 257 1.13 2.77 18.01
CA LYS A 257 2.54 3.17 18.08
C LYS A 257 3.45 2.06 17.55
N ARG A 258 4.53 2.48 16.90
CA ARG A 258 5.69 1.64 16.60
C ARG A 258 6.82 2.10 17.49
N ILE A 259 7.33 1.19 18.33
CA ILE A 259 8.43 1.49 19.25
C ILE A 259 9.61 0.61 18.87
N TRP A 260 10.80 1.21 18.83
CA TRP A 260 12.06 0.55 18.59
C TRP A 260 12.78 0.35 19.91
N PHE A 261 13.24 -0.88 20.13
CA PHE A 261 14.06 -1.27 21.26
C PHE A 261 15.40 -1.79 20.76
N GLN A 262 16.44 -1.63 21.58
CA GLN A 262 17.76 -2.22 21.36
C GLN A 262 17.98 -3.31 22.40
N GLU A 263 18.28 -4.52 21.94
CA GLU A 263 18.54 -5.66 22.81
C GLU A 263 19.94 -5.54 23.41
N ASN A 264 20.03 -5.50 24.74
CA ASN A 264 21.29 -5.54 25.46
C ASN A 264 21.83 -6.97 25.52
N ARG A 265 23.13 -7.11 25.85
CA ARG A 265 23.83 -8.40 26.03
C ARG A 265 23.17 -9.36 27.04
N MET A 266 22.29 -8.85 27.91
CA MET A 266 21.53 -9.64 28.90
C MET A 266 20.12 -10.04 28.41
N GLY A 267 19.77 -9.75 27.15
CA GLY A 267 18.46 -10.08 26.57
C GLY A 267 17.32 -9.14 26.98
N HIS A 268 17.62 -8.02 27.64
CA HIS A 268 16.65 -6.96 27.95
C HIS A 268 16.59 -5.95 26.80
N ALA A 269 15.40 -5.44 26.51
CA ALA A 269 15.18 -4.54 25.38
C ALA A 269 15.05 -3.10 25.89
N GLU A 270 16.05 -2.26 25.64
CA GLU A 270 16.05 -0.86 26.03
C GLU A 270 15.36 0.02 24.98
N TYR A 271 14.54 0.96 25.43
CA TYR A 271 13.87 1.92 24.55
C TYR A 271 14.87 2.76 23.73
N SER A 272 14.66 2.83 22.41
CA SER A 272 15.50 3.62 21.50
C SER A 272 14.71 4.77 20.85
N LYS A 273 13.55 4.48 20.25
CA LYS A 273 12.78 5.45 19.46
C LYS A 273 11.31 5.10 19.40
N GLU A 274 10.44 6.09 19.15
CA GLU A 274 9.02 5.87 18.86
C GLU A 274 8.55 6.59 17.58
N LYS A 275 7.45 6.09 16.99
CA LYS A 275 6.74 6.72 15.87
C LYS A 275 5.26 6.35 15.94
N ILE A 276 4.41 7.37 15.86
CA ILE A 276 2.96 7.19 15.76
C ILE A 276 2.62 6.74 14.32
N ILE A 277 1.89 5.63 14.19
CA ILE A 277 1.45 5.10 12.89
C ILE A 277 0.07 5.66 12.53
N LYS A 278 -0.83 5.76 13.52
CA LYS A 278 -2.23 6.14 13.31
C LYS A 278 -2.91 6.59 14.59
#